data_AF-G3MH87-F1
#
_entry.id   AF-G3MH87-F1
#
_cell.length_a   1.000
_cell.length_b   1.000
_cell.length_c   1.000
_cell.angle_alpha   90.00
_cell.angle_beta   90.00
_cell.angle_gamma   90.00
#
_symmetry.space_group_name_H-M   'P 1'
#
loop_
_entity.id
_entity.type
_entity.pdbx_description
1 polymer ?
#
loop_
_entity_poly.entity_id
_entity_poly.type
_entity_poly.pdbx_seq_one_letter_code
_entity_poly.pdbx_strand_id
1 'polypeptide(L)' 'DAFCQLLGSGMNLHLAANELLRDIFELGPVIAADDHIISKVTKFERHMVNMASCRARTKTRNRLRDKRADVYA' A
#
# COMPACT_ATOMS: atom_id res chain seq x y z
N ASP A 1 -13.60 -11.37 -2.09
CA ASP A 1 -13.20 -12.46 -3.00
C ASP A 1 -14.12 -12.60 -4.22
N ALA A 2 -15.43 -12.45 -4.09
CA ALA A 2 -16.39 -12.58 -5.21
C ALA A 2 -16.02 -11.78 -6.47
N PHE A 3 -15.67 -10.49 -6.34
CA PHE A 3 -15.24 -9.67 -7.48
C PHE A 3 -13.90 -10.14 -8.08
N CYS A 4 -12.99 -10.70 -7.29
CA CYS A 4 -11.71 -11.24 -7.78
C CYS A 4 -11.94 -12.41 -8.73
N GLN A 5 -12.87 -13.30 -8.38
CA GLN A 5 -13.22 -14.46 -9.20
C GLN A 5 -14.04 -14.04 -10.43
N LEU A 6 -14.96 -13.08 -10.28
CA LEU A 6 -15.83 -12.61 -11.37
C LEU A 6 -15.08 -11.77 -12.41
N LEU A 7 -14.27 -10.81 -11.97
CA LEU A 7 -13.60 -9.85 -12.86
C LEU A 7 -12.26 -10.38 -13.37
N GLY A 8 -11.61 -11.29 -12.64
CA GLY A 8 -10.36 -11.93 -13.04
C GLY A 8 -9.29 -10.93 -13.47
N SER A 9 -8.81 -11.06 -14.71
CA SER A 9 -7.81 -10.16 -15.30
C SER A 9 -8.31 -8.72 -15.49
N GLY A 10 -9.62 -8.51 -15.56
CA GLY A 10 -10.25 -7.19 -15.69
C GLY A 10 -10.32 -6.40 -14.37
N MET A 11 -9.90 -6.98 -13.25
CA MET A 11 -10.00 -6.35 -11.92
C MET A 11 -9.43 -4.93 -11.90
N ASN A 12 -8.19 -4.73 -12.38
CA ASN A 12 -7.54 -3.42 -12.34
C ASN A 12 -8.27 -2.38 -13.20
N LEU A 13 -8.77 -2.79 -14.37
CA LEU A 13 -9.53 -1.90 -15.26
C LEU A 13 -10.82 -1.45 -14.59
N HIS A 14 -11.56 -2.39 -14.01
CA HIS A 14 -12.81 -2.11 -13.33
C HIS A 14 -12.61 -1.25 -12.08
N LEU A 15 -11.59 -1.52 -11.26
CA LEU A 15 -11.28 -0.67 -10.10
C LEU A 15 -10.81 0.74 -10.51
N ALA A 16 -10.20 0.92 -11.68
CA ALA A 16 -9.76 2.22 -12.17
C ALA A 16 -10.89 3.05 -12.80
N ALA A 17 -11.74 2.41 -13.62
CA ALA A 17 -12.66 3.10 -14.53
C ALA A 17 -14.16 2.95 -14.19
N ASN A 18 -14.55 1.99 -13.35
CA ASN A 18 -15.97 1.76 -13.04
C ASN A 18 -16.40 2.61 -11.83
N GLU A 19 -17.24 3.62 -12.06
CA GLU A 19 -17.75 4.51 -11.00
C GLU A 19 -18.40 3.74 -9.85
N LEU A 20 -19.33 2.81 -10.16
CA LEU A 20 -20.03 2.03 -9.14
C LEU A 20 -19.06 1.27 -8.23
N LEU A 21 -18.05 0.61 -8.79
CA LEU A 21 -17.08 -0.12 -7.97
C LEU A 21 -16.19 0.82 -7.15
N ARG A 22 -15.83 1.98 -7.69
CA ARG A 22 -15.04 2.97 -6.96
C ARG A 22 -15.84 3.59 -5.82
N ASP A 23 -17.15 3.75 -5.98
CA ASP A 23 -18.05 4.18 -4.92
C ASP A 23 -18.21 3.09 -3.86
N ILE A 24 -18.42 1.83 -4.27
CA ILE A 24 -18.53 0.68 -3.35
C ILE A 24 -17.25 0.51 -2.50
N PHE A 25 -16.09 0.72 -3.09
CA PHE A 25 -14.79 0.55 -2.42
C PHE A 25 -14.18 1.87 -1.91
N GLU A 26 -14.91 2.98 -2.01
CA GLU A 26 -14.47 4.32 -1.57
C GLU A 26 -13.09 4.74 -2.11
N LEU A 27 -12.82 4.43 -3.39
CA LEU A 27 -11.53 4.69 -4.05
C LEU A 27 -11.37 6.12 -4.55
N GLY A 28 -12.43 6.92 -4.48
CA GLY A 28 -12.48 8.28 -5.03
C GLY A 28 -12.81 8.31 -6.54
N PRO A 29 -12.64 9.46 -7.22
CA PRO A 29 -13.04 9.64 -8.61
C PRO A 29 -12.32 8.67 -9.55
N VAL A 30 -12.93 8.39 -10.69
CA VAL A 30 -12.36 7.54 -11.76
C VAL A 30 -10.98 8.05 -12.17
N ILE A 31 -10.03 7.14 -12.29
CA ILE A 31 -8.68 7.44 -12.75
C ILE A 31 -8.75 7.44 -14.27
N ALA A 32 -8.75 8.61 -14.89
CA ALA A 32 -8.76 8.73 -16.35
C ALA A 32 -7.47 8.12 -16.93
N ALA A 33 -7.53 7.63 -18.18
CA ALA A 33 -6.36 7.04 -18.83
C ALA A 33 -5.18 8.05 -18.96
N ASP A 34 -5.47 9.35 -19.01
CA ASP A 34 -4.46 10.42 -19.01
C ASP A 34 -3.85 10.68 -17.62
N ASP A 35 -4.54 10.31 -16.53
CA ASP A 35 -3.96 10.35 -15.18
C ASP A 35 -2.94 9.23 -14.95
N HIS A 36 -2.78 8.29 -15.89
CA HIS A 36 -1.68 7.32 -15.87
C HIS A 36 -0.29 7.96 -16.08
N ILE A 37 -0.24 9.28 -16.31
CA ILE A 37 0.94 10.09 -16.01
C ILE A 37 1.03 10.30 -14.48
N ILE A 38 0.83 9.25 -13.69
CA ILE A 38 1.37 9.20 -12.34
C ILE A 38 2.88 9.18 -12.56
N SER A 39 3.50 10.35 -12.41
CA SER A 39 4.94 10.51 -12.29
C SER A 39 5.48 9.33 -11.48
N LYS A 40 6.19 8.43 -12.16
CA LYS A 40 6.73 7.24 -11.50
C LYS A 40 7.67 7.75 -10.42
N VAL A 41 7.26 7.63 -9.15
CA VAL A 41 8.10 7.94 -7.99
C VAL A 41 9.47 7.31 -8.24
N THR A 42 10.50 8.14 -8.18
CA THR A 42 11.85 7.69 -8.55
C THR A 42 12.25 6.54 -7.63
N LYS A 43 13.17 5.69 -8.11
CA LYS A 43 13.71 4.58 -7.30
C LYS A 43 14.28 5.11 -5.98
N PHE A 44 14.92 6.28 -6.01
CA PHE A 44 15.52 6.93 -4.86
C PHE A 44 14.48 7.37 -3.82
N GLU A 45 13.44 8.10 -4.24
CA GLU A 45 12.38 8.56 -3.32
C GLU A 45 11.67 7.38 -2.65
N ARG A 46 11.33 6.35 -3.43
CA ARG A 46 10.70 5.12 -2.92
C ARG A 46 11.59 4.42 -1.89
N HIS A 47 12.90 4.38 -2.14
CA HIS A 47 13.87 3.81 -1.22
C HIS A 47 13.95 4.62 0.08
N MET A 48 13.97 5.95 0.01
CA MET A 48 14.02 6.82 1.19
C MET A 48 12.77 6.66 2.07
N VAL A 49 11.57 6.62 1.49
CA VAL A 49 10.31 6.43 2.23
C VAL A 49 10.29 5.06 2.93
N ASN A 50 10.74 4.00 2.23
CA ASN A 50 10.84 2.66 2.80
C ASN A 50 11.87 2.61 3.95
N MET A 51 13.01 3.27 3.79
CA MET A 51 14.03 3.39 4.85
C MET A 51 13.49 4.10 6.10
N ALA A 52 12.81 5.24 5.91
CA ALA A 52 12.20 5.99 7.01
C ALA A 52 11.17 5.14 7.76
N SER A 53 10.30 4.44 7.03
CA SER A 53 9.30 3.52 7.59
C SER A 53 9.94 2.34 8.34
N CYS A 54 11.02 1.76 7.81
CA CYS A 54 11.77 0.68 8.44
C CYS A 54 12.46 1.13 9.75
N ARG A 55 13.06 2.32 9.75
CA ARG A 55 13.66 2.93 10.94
C ARG A 55 12.60 3.20 12.02
N ALA A 56 11.47 3.79 11.64
CA ALA A 56 10.35 4.03 12.56
C ALA A 56 9.84 2.72 13.19
N ARG A 57 9.61 1.68 12.37
CA ARG A 57 9.22 0.35 12.83
C ARG A 57 10.23 -0.25 13.80
N THR A 58 11.52 -0.19 13.47
CA THR A 58 12.59 -0.70 14.33
C THR A 58 12.62 0.02 15.67
N LYS A 59 12.54 1.35 15.67
CA LYS A 59 12.49 2.16 16.89
C LYS A 59 11.32 1.78 17.80
N THR A 60 10.11 1.63 17.23
CA THR A 60 8.92 1.23 18.00
C THR A 60 9.05 -0.18 18.57
N ARG A 61 9.54 -1.13 17.77
CA ARG A 61 9.67 -2.54 18.17
C ARG A 61 10.79 -2.78 19.18
N ASN A 62 11.90 -2.06 19.09
CA ASN A 62 13.04 -2.21 20.00
C ASN A 62 12.63 -2.02 21.46
N ARG A 63 11.64 -1.17 21.75
CA ARG A 63 11.08 -0.99 23.11
C ARG A 63 10.52 -2.27 23.73
N LEU A 64 10.09 -3.22 22.89
CA LEU A 64 9.46 -4.48 23.32
C LEU A 64 10.33 -5.70 23.02
N ARG A 65 11.51 -5.52 22.42
CA ARG A 65 12.38 -6.64 22.02
C ARG A 65 12.91 -7.42 23.21
N ASP A 66 13.28 -6.72 24.28
CA ASP A 66 13.93 -7.34 25.44
C ASP A 66 12.94 -7.81 26.50
N LYS A 67 11.62 -7.80 26.21
CA LYS A 67 10.57 -8.24 27.14
C LYS A 67 10.76 -9.69 27.65
N ARG A 68 11.51 -10.51 26.92
CA ARG A 68 11.82 -11.91 27.27
C ARG A 68 13.33 -12.18 27.26
N ALA A 69 14.15 -11.14 27.36
CA ALA A 69 15.59 -11.34 27.48
C ALA A 69 15.87 -11.96 28.86
N ASP A 70 16.59 -13.08 28.89
CA ASP A 70 17.05 -13.73 30.11
C ASP A 70 18.27 -12.95 30.62
N VAL A 71 18.01 -11.77 31.18
CA VAL A 71 19.04 -10.88 31.72
C VAL A 71 19.33 -11.34 33.15
N TYR A 72 20.28 -12.26 33.30
CA TYR A 72 20.90 -12.50 34.60
C TYR A 72 21.68 -11.24 34.97
N ALA A 73 21.21 -10.52 35.99
CA ALA A 73 21.90 -9.38 36.59
C ALA A 73 22.98 -9.85 37.56
#